data_AF-A0A8D0QKL7-F1
#
_entry.id   AF-A0A8D0QKL7-F1
#
_cell.length_a   1.000
_cell.length_b   1.000
_cell.length_c   1.000
_cell.angle_alpha   90.00
_cell.angle_beta   90.00
_cell.angle_gamma   90.00
#
_symmetry.space_group_name_H-M   'P 1'
#
loop_
_entity.id
_entity.type
_entity.pdbx_description
1 polymer ?
#
loop_
_entity_poly.entity_id
_entity_poly.type
_entity_poly.pdbx_seq_one_letter_code
_entity_poly.pdbx_strand_id
1 'polypeptide(L)'
;IDGAHKLTQSNAILRYIARGETEEEKIRVDVLENQVLDVCMQKVRICYSPDFEKLKPGYLKEIPEKMKPFSEFLGKRPWFAGDKLTYMDFLAYDVLDLYRIFDPKCLDEFPNLKAFLSRFEVSLLILVLFFISFLFPLLQNAFLVLELKLRTPAIC
;
A
#
# COMPACT_ATOMS: atom_id res chain seq x y z
N ILE A 1 -16.38 -12.40 1.80
CA ILE A 1 -16.26 -12.97 3.16
C ILE A 1 -15.68 -14.37 2.99
N ASP A 2 -14.50 -14.62 3.54
CA ASP A 2 -13.80 -15.90 3.40
C ASP A 2 -14.38 -16.96 4.36
N GLY A 3 -15.56 -17.48 3.99
CA GLY A 3 -16.24 -18.60 4.63
C GLY A 3 -16.29 -18.53 6.17
N ALA A 4 -15.42 -19.31 6.82
CA ALA A 4 -15.35 -19.48 8.27
C ALA A 4 -14.62 -18.34 9.01
N HIS A 5 -13.75 -17.59 8.33
CA HIS A 5 -12.93 -16.55 8.95
C HIS A 5 -13.66 -15.21 8.96
N LYS A 6 -14.24 -14.87 10.11
CA LYS A 6 -14.83 -13.56 10.37
C LYS A 6 -13.80 -12.67 11.05
N LEU A 7 -13.04 -11.94 10.24
CA LEU A 7 -12.03 -11.01 10.72
C LEU A 7 -12.57 -9.58 10.71
N THR A 8 -12.25 -8.84 11.77
CA THR A 8 -12.44 -7.39 11.88
C THR A 8 -11.06 -6.77 12.14
N GLN A 9 -10.94 -5.44 12.02
CA GLN A 9 -9.66 -4.70 12.00
C GLN A 9 -8.90 -4.82 10.68
N SER A 10 -8.59 -3.66 10.07
CA SER A 10 -7.89 -3.57 8.78
C SER A 10 -6.57 -4.32 8.79
N ASN A 11 -5.78 -4.18 9.86
CA ASN A 11 -4.46 -4.78 9.96
C ASN A 11 -4.53 -6.30 10.11
N ALA A 12 -5.52 -6.82 10.84
CA ALA A 12 -5.73 -8.25 10.95
C ALA A 12 -6.14 -8.87 9.61
N ILE A 13 -6.98 -8.16 8.84
CA ILE A 13 -7.37 -8.57 7.49
C ILE A 13 -6.15 -8.57 6.55
N LEU A 14 -5.32 -7.52 6.61
CA LEU A 14 -4.11 -7.41 5.79
C LEU A 14 -3.10 -8.53 6.10
N ARG A 15 -2.81 -8.77 7.39
CA ARG A 15 -1.95 -9.87 7.85
C ARG A 15 -2.49 -11.24 7.46
N TYR A 16 -3.81 -11.41 7.45
CA TYR A 16 -4.44 -12.67 7.02
C TYR A 16 -4.20 -12.96 5.55
N ILE A 17 -4.31 -11.93 4.69
CA ILE A 17 -4.15 -12.08 3.23
C ILE A 17 -2.67 -12.19 2.84
N ALA A 18 -1.76 -11.51 3.55
CA ALA A 18 -0.38 -11.36 3.12
C ALA A 18 0.63 -11.61 4.27
N ARG A 19 0.87 -12.89 4.58
CA ARG A 19 1.90 -13.28 5.56
C ARG A 19 3.30 -13.24 4.92
N GLY A 20 4.29 -12.71 5.65
CA GLY A 20 5.69 -12.78 5.25
C GLY A 20 6.19 -14.23 5.19
N GLU A 21 7.15 -14.50 4.30
CA GLU A 21 7.66 -15.85 4.07
C GLU A 21 8.73 -16.21 5.12
N THR A 22 9.60 -15.25 5.47
CA THR A 22 10.69 -15.41 6.45
C THR A 22 10.40 -14.70 7.77
N GLU A 23 11.08 -15.09 8.84
CA GLU A 23 10.96 -14.40 10.14
C GLU A 23 11.50 -12.97 10.06
N GLU A 24 12.56 -12.74 9.30
CA GLU A 24 13.13 -11.42 9.05
C GLU A 24 12.11 -10.51 8.34
N GLU A 25 11.42 -11.01 7.31
CA GLU A 25 10.35 -10.27 6.64
C GLU A 25 9.20 -9.94 7.59
N LYS A 26 8.78 -10.89 8.43
CA LYS A 26 7.71 -10.66 9.42
C LYS A 26 8.08 -9.58 10.42
N ILE A 27 9.31 -9.62 10.97
CA ILE A 27 9.80 -8.60 11.90
C ILE A 27 9.79 -7.23 11.22
N ARG A 28 10.24 -7.15 9.96
CA ARG A 28 10.28 -5.88 9.24
C ARG A 28 8.89 -5.33 8.93
N VAL A 29 7.97 -6.22 8.55
CA VAL A 29 6.55 -5.91 8.38
C VAL A 29 5.95 -5.37 9.68
N ASP A 30 6.22 -6.01 10.82
CA ASP A 30 5.71 -5.59 12.12
C ASP A 30 6.25 -4.22 12.54
N VAL A 31 7.54 -3.96 12.34
CA VAL A 31 8.15 -2.64 12.62
C VAL A 31 7.54 -1.56 11.73
N LEU A 32 7.40 -1.83 10.42
CA LEU A 32 6.82 -0.87 9.49
C LEU A 32 5.36 -0.58 9.80
N GLU A 33 4.59 -1.58 10.22
CA GLU A 33 3.19 -1.41 10.62
C GLU A 33 3.05 -0.37 11.73
N ASN A 34 3.85 -0.53 12.78
CA ASN A 34 3.79 0.38 13.93
C ASN A 34 4.21 1.79 13.53
N GLN A 35 5.25 1.93 12.70
CA GLN A 35 5.68 3.24 12.19
C GLN A 35 4.58 3.92 11.35
N VAL A 36 3.90 3.16 10.48
CA VAL A 36 2.79 3.66 9.67
C VAL A 36 1.62 4.10 10.56
N LEU A 37 1.27 3.30 11.58
CA LEU A 37 0.20 3.62 12.51
C LEU A 37 0.48 4.89 13.31
N ASP A 38 1.67 5.05 13.87
CA ASP A 38 2.05 6.24 14.65
C ASP A 38 1.91 7.52 13.81
N VAL A 39 2.40 7.46 12.59
CA VAL A 39 2.33 8.53 11.61
C VAL A 39 0.86 8.86 11.24
N CYS A 40 0.05 7.84 11.01
CA CYS A 40 -1.37 8.02 10.70
C CYS A 40 -2.12 8.65 11.89
N MET A 41 -1.88 8.17 13.11
CA MET A 41 -2.55 8.68 14.31
C MET A 41 -2.18 10.13 14.61
N GLN A 42 -0.90 10.50 14.46
CA GLN A 42 -0.48 11.89 14.59
C GLN A 42 -1.13 12.79 13.55
N LYS A 43 -1.21 12.34 12.29
CA LYS A 43 -1.88 13.09 11.22
C LYS A 43 -3.37 13.27 11.52
N VAL A 44 -4.07 12.19 11.91
CA VAL A 44 -5.48 12.23 12.31
C VAL A 44 -5.70 13.24 13.42
N ARG A 45 -4.87 13.23 14.47
CA ARG A 45 -4.97 14.17 15.58
C ARG A 45 -4.90 15.63 15.13
N ILE A 46 -4.08 15.93 14.12
CA ILE A 46 -3.89 17.30 13.63
C ILE A 46 -5.02 17.68 12.67
N CYS A 47 -5.34 16.84 11.70
CA CYS A 47 -6.38 17.10 10.70
C CYS A 47 -7.77 17.27 11.30
N TYR A 48 -8.08 16.57 12.40
CA TYR A 48 -9.36 16.69 13.10
C TYR A 48 -9.34 17.66 14.29
N SER A 49 -8.22 18.34 14.54
CA SER A 49 -8.15 19.36 15.59
C SER A 49 -8.91 20.62 15.17
N PRO A 50 -9.70 21.24 16.07
CA PRO A 50 -10.31 22.55 15.80
C PRO A 50 -9.26 23.65 15.57
N ASP A 51 -8.01 23.45 16.04
CA ASP A 51 -6.89 24.36 15.85
C ASP A 51 -5.99 24.00 14.65
N PHE A 52 -6.48 23.21 13.69
CA PHE A 52 -5.71 22.73 12.53
C PHE A 52 -4.85 23.82 11.86
N GLU A 53 -5.44 24.99 11.56
CA GLU A 53 -4.74 26.08 10.88
C GLU A 53 -3.54 26.62 11.68
N LYS A 54 -3.60 26.58 13.02
CA LYS A 54 -2.49 26.98 13.90
C LYS A 54 -1.42 25.90 14.01
N LEU A 55 -1.83 24.63 13.98
CA LEU A 55 -0.95 23.47 14.17
C LEU A 55 -0.23 23.05 12.88
N LYS A 56 -0.86 23.26 11.72
CA LYS A 56 -0.35 22.86 10.40
C LYS A 56 1.07 23.36 10.12
N PRO A 57 1.43 24.65 10.34
CA PRO A 57 2.79 25.12 10.08
C PRO A 57 3.86 24.43 10.94
N GLY A 58 3.51 24.09 12.19
CA GLY A 58 4.40 23.33 13.08
C GLY A 58 4.58 21.91 12.56
N TYR A 59 3.48 21.25 12.23
CA TYR A 59 3.51 19.89 11.70
C TYR A 59 4.30 19.77 10.39
N LEU A 60 4.17 20.74 9.47
CA LEU A 60 4.93 20.76 8.22
C LEU A 60 6.45 20.74 8.48
N LYS A 61 6.93 21.42 9.53
CA LYS A 61 8.35 21.43 9.90
C LYS A 61 8.83 20.08 10.47
N GLU A 62 7.93 19.30 11.05
CA GLU A 62 8.24 17.97 11.61
C GLU A 62 8.21 16.86 10.54
N ILE A 63 7.66 17.12 9.34
CA ILE A 63 7.54 16.08 8.30
C ILE A 63 8.88 15.42 7.96
N PRO A 64 9.98 16.17 7.73
CA PRO A 64 11.28 15.55 7.43
C PRO A 64 11.75 14.58 8.52
N GLU A 65 11.51 14.90 9.78
CA GLU A 65 11.85 14.03 10.91
C GLU A 65 11.05 12.73 10.91
N LYS A 66 9.80 12.77 10.41
CA LYS A 66 8.94 11.59 10.26
C LYS A 66 9.27 10.77 9.01
N MET A 67 9.79 11.40 7.97
CA MET A 67 10.24 10.73 6.74
C MET A 67 11.57 9.99 6.93
N LYS A 68 12.45 10.52 7.80
CA LYS A 68 13.77 9.96 8.05
C LYS A 68 13.75 8.48 8.48
N PRO A 69 12.91 8.03 9.45
CA PRO A 69 12.77 6.63 9.78
C PRO A 69 12.40 5.73 8.59
N PHE A 70 11.50 6.18 7.71
CA PHE A 70 11.17 5.41 6.49
C PHE A 70 12.37 5.30 5.56
N SER A 71 13.09 6.40 5.35
CA SER A 71 14.27 6.41 4.49
C SER A 71 15.37 5.49 5.04
N GLU A 72 15.66 5.55 6.33
CA GLU A 72 16.66 4.70 6.99
C GLU A 72 16.24 3.23 6.96
N PHE A 73 14.96 2.94 7.21
CA PHE A 73 14.44 1.58 7.26
C PHE A 73 14.39 0.90 5.87
N LEU A 74 14.08 1.67 4.82
CA LEU A 74 14.20 1.23 3.42
C LEU A 74 15.68 0.99 3.06
N GLY A 75 16.53 1.96 3.41
CA GLY A 75 17.96 1.92 3.10
C GLY A 75 18.22 1.82 1.60
N LYS A 76 18.93 0.77 1.19
CA LYS A 76 19.28 0.47 -0.21
C LYS A 76 18.36 -0.56 -0.88
N ARG A 77 17.37 -1.07 -0.14
CA ARG A 77 16.53 -2.17 -0.62
C ARG A 77 15.48 -1.65 -1.60
N PRO A 78 15.00 -2.49 -2.53
CA PRO A 78 13.94 -2.09 -3.44
C PRO A 78 12.59 -1.93 -2.74
N TRP A 79 12.33 -2.74 -1.69
CA TRP A 79 11.08 -2.77 -0.93
C TRP A 79 11.34 -2.77 0.58
N PHE A 80 10.32 -2.41 1.36
CA PHE A 80 10.41 -2.27 2.81
C PHE A 80 10.54 -3.60 3.55
N ALA A 81 9.92 -4.67 3.07
CA ALA A 81 10.08 -5.99 3.69
C ALA A 81 11.38 -6.69 3.24
N GLY A 82 11.87 -6.41 2.04
CA GLY A 82 13.04 -7.10 1.48
C GLY A 82 13.18 -6.89 -0.03
N ASP A 83 13.41 -7.99 -0.74
CA ASP A 83 13.57 -8.00 -2.20
C ASP A 83 12.25 -8.22 -2.95
N LYS A 84 11.21 -8.68 -2.25
CA LYS A 84 9.87 -8.89 -2.78
C LYS A 84 8.92 -7.78 -2.36
N LEU A 85 7.99 -7.45 -3.25
CA LEU A 85 6.88 -6.55 -2.95
C LEU A 85 5.93 -7.23 -1.96
N THR A 86 5.56 -6.53 -0.89
CA THR A 86 4.64 -7.01 0.14
C THR A 86 3.49 -6.03 0.33
N TYR A 87 2.44 -6.45 1.03
CA TYR A 87 1.30 -5.58 1.34
C TYR A 87 1.69 -4.32 2.14
N MET A 88 2.77 -4.39 2.92
CA MET A 88 3.27 -3.24 3.68
C MET A 88 3.84 -2.14 2.79
N ASP A 89 4.33 -2.48 1.61
CA ASP A 89 4.79 -1.49 0.63
C ASP A 89 3.61 -0.65 0.10
N PHE A 90 2.40 -1.22 0.03
CA PHE A 90 1.18 -0.47 -0.34
C PHE A 90 0.83 0.55 0.75
N LEU A 91 0.86 0.14 2.02
CA LEU A 91 0.60 1.05 3.14
C LEU A 91 1.66 2.16 3.23
N ALA A 92 2.93 1.81 3.02
CA ALA A 92 4.00 2.79 2.99
C ALA A 92 3.84 3.77 1.83
N TYR A 93 3.47 3.29 0.64
CA TYR A 93 3.14 4.13 -0.51
C TYR A 93 2.01 5.12 -0.18
N ASP A 94 0.89 4.64 0.37
CA ASP A 94 -0.25 5.50 0.71
C ASP A 94 0.13 6.60 1.69
N VAL A 95 0.92 6.27 2.72
CA VAL A 95 1.42 7.26 3.68
C VAL A 95 2.30 8.30 2.99
N LEU A 96 3.28 7.86 2.21
CA LEU A 96 4.23 8.75 1.53
C LEU A 96 3.53 9.62 0.48
N ASP A 97 2.55 9.09 -0.25
CA ASP A 97 1.77 9.84 -1.21
C ASP A 97 0.90 10.91 -0.54
N LEU A 98 0.29 10.59 0.61
CA LEU A 98 -0.44 11.58 1.39
C LEU A 98 0.46 12.71 1.89
N TYR A 99 1.72 12.43 2.26
CA TYR A 99 2.68 13.47 2.59
C TYR A 99 3.10 14.29 1.37
N ARG A 100 3.29 13.66 0.21
CA ARG A 100 3.57 14.36 -1.07
C ARG A 100 2.42 15.30 -1.46
N ILE A 101 1.17 14.92 -1.20
CA ILE A 101 0.01 15.80 -1.41
C ILE A 101 0.02 16.97 -0.40
N PHE A 102 0.39 16.70 0.85
CA PHE A 102 0.38 17.69 1.92
C PHE A 102 1.51 18.72 1.81
N ASP A 103 2.69 18.28 1.39
CA ASP A 103 3.84 19.12 1.04
C ASP A 103 4.61 18.46 -0.13
N PRO A 104 4.51 18.99 -1.36
CA PRO A 104 5.16 18.43 -2.53
C PRO A 104 6.69 18.28 -2.42
N LYS A 105 7.34 19.05 -1.53
CA LYS A 105 8.80 19.05 -1.36
C LYS A 105 9.28 18.14 -0.23
N CYS A 106 8.38 17.50 0.51
CA CYS A 106 8.74 16.74 1.71
C CYS A 106 9.70 15.55 1.47
N LEU A 107 9.78 15.06 0.23
CA LEU A 107 10.64 13.95 -0.16
C LEU A 107 11.90 14.39 -0.91
N ASP A 108 12.14 15.69 -1.10
CA ASP A 108 13.29 16.21 -1.87
C ASP A 108 14.63 15.78 -1.28
N GLU A 109 14.70 15.67 0.05
CA GLU A 109 15.87 15.24 0.80
C GLU A 109 16.05 13.70 0.84
N PHE A 110 15.06 12.94 0.39
CA PHE A 110 15.02 11.48 0.52
C PHE A 110 14.95 10.80 -0.86
N PRO A 111 16.07 10.74 -1.62
CA PRO A 111 16.08 10.21 -2.98
C PRO A 111 15.69 8.72 -3.05
N ASN A 112 15.95 7.94 -2.00
CA ASN A 112 15.54 6.54 -1.94
C ASN A 112 14.02 6.37 -1.82
N LEU A 113 13.34 7.23 -1.05
CA LEU A 113 11.88 7.23 -0.94
C LEU A 113 11.22 7.66 -2.27
N LYS A 114 11.80 8.65 -2.96
CA LYS A 114 11.35 9.00 -4.32
C LYS A 114 11.51 7.84 -5.29
N ALA A 115 12.66 7.16 -5.27
CA ALA A 115 12.89 6.00 -6.11
C ALA A 115 11.93 4.85 -5.80
N PHE A 116 11.57 4.65 -4.52
CA PHE A 116 10.54 3.71 -4.11
C PHE A 116 9.17 4.06 -4.70
N LEU A 117 8.71 5.31 -4.57
CA LEU A 117 7.43 5.76 -5.13
C LEU A 117 7.38 5.54 -6.65
N SER A 118 8.41 5.97 -7.38
CA SER A 118 8.46 5.78 -8.84
C SER A 118 8.45 4.30 -9.22
N ARG A 119 9.15 3.44 -8.47
CA ARG A 119 9.14 1.98 -8.72
C ARG A 119 7.74 1.40 -8.49
N PHE A 120 7.08 1.80 -7.42
CA PHE A 120 5.76 1.32 -7.06
C PHE A 120 4.68 1.77 -8.08
N GLU A 121 4.70 3.03 -8.51
CA GLU A 121 3.79 3.57 -9.53
C GLU A 121 3.94 2.83 -10.88
N VAL A 122 5.18 2.53 -11.29
CA VAL A 122 5.44 1.74 -12.50
C VAL A 122 4.92 0.30 -12.34
N SER A 123 5.13 -0.33 -11.18
CA SER A 123 4.59 -1.67 -10.91
C SER A 123 3.05 -1.71 -10.98
N LEU A 124 2.37 -0.72 -10.40
CA LEU A 124 0.91 -0.58 -10.49
C LEU A 124 0.44 -0.39 -11.93
N LEU A 125 1.09 0.47 -12.69
CA LEU A 125 0.72 0.75 -14.07
C LEU A 125 0.89 -0.48 -14.96
N ILE A 126 1.96 -1.26 -14.77
CA ILE A 126 2.16 -2.53 -15.46
C ILE A 126 1.06 -3.54 -15.11
N LEU A 127 0.67 -3.64 -13.83
CA LEU A 127 -0.43 -4.52 -13.41
C LEU A 127 -1.76 -4.13 -14.04
N VAL A 128 -2.07 -2.83 -14.09
CA VAL A 128 -3.29 -2.31 -14.74
C VAL A 128 -3.27 -2.59 -16.24
N LEU A 129 -2.15 -2.35 -16.92
CA LEU A 129 -2.00 -2.67 -18.35
C LEU A 129 -2.13 -4.17 -18.62
N PHE A 130 -1.51 -5.02 -17.81
CA PHE A 130 -1.66 -6.47 -17.93
C PHE A 130 -3.11 -6.91 -17.72
N PHE A 131 -3.80 -6.33 -16.73
CA PHE A 131 -5.20 -6.62 -16.48
C PHE A 131 -6.08 -6.18 -17.66
N ILE A 132 -5.89 -4.99 -18.21
CA ILE A 132 -6.70 -4.49 -19.33
C ILE A 132 -6.39 -5.23 -20.64
N SER A 133 -5.11 -5.49 -20.94
CA SER A 133 -4.72 -6.09 -22.23
C SER A 133 -4.82 -7.61 -22.24
N PHE A 134 -4.66 -8.28 -21.10
CA PHE A 134 -4.55 -9.73 -21.03
C PHE A 134 -5.69 -10.37 -20.23
N LEU A 135 -5.92 -9.90 -19.00
CA LEU A 135 -6.90 -10.56 -18.13
C LEU A 135 -8.35 -10.21 -18.46
N PHE A 136 -8.63 -8.96 -18.82
CA PHE A 136 -9.97 -8.48 -19.14
C PHE A 136 -10.55 -9.18 -20.38
N PRO A 137 -9.80 -9.35 -21.50
CA PRO A 137 -10.27 -10.17 -22.62
C PRO A 137 -10.45 -11.65 -22.24
N LEU A 138 -9.56 -12.21 -21.43
CA LEU A 138 -9.67 -13.60 -20.93
C LEU A 138 -10.91 -13.80 -20.06
N LEU A 139 -11.25 -12.84 -19.20
CA LEU A 139 -12.45 -12.85 -18.37
C LEU A 139 -13.72 -12.66 -19.21
N GLN A 140 -13.69 -11.77 -20.20
CA GLN A 140 -14.79 -11.59 -21.15
C GLN A 140 -15.05 -12.90 -21.93
N ASN A 141 -13.99 -13.55 -22.41
CA ASN A 141 -14.06 -14.82 -23.11
C ASN A 141 -14.53 -15.96 -22.19
N ALA A 142 -14.04 -16.02 -20.96
CA ALA A 142 -14.46 -17.02 -19.97
C ALA A 142 -15.94 -16.85 -19.59
N PHE A 143 -16.42 -15.60 -19.42
CA PHE A 143 -17.82 -15.31 -19.16
C PHE A 143 -18.72 -15.69 -20.34
N LEU A 144 -18.29 -15.38 -21.57
CA LEU A 144 -19.01 -15.76 -22.79
C LEU A 144 -19.11 -17.29 -22.96
N VAL A 145 -18.04 -18.02 -22.64
CA VAL A 145 -18.00 -19.49 -22.65
C VAL A 145 -18.91 -20.07 -21.56
N LEU A 146 -18.97 -19.45 -20.38
CA LEU A 146 -19.84 -19.87 -19.28
C LEU A 146 -21.32 -19.63 -19.62
N GLU A 147 -21.66 -18.46 -20.18
CA GLU A 147 -22.98 -18.13 -20.72
C GLU A 147 -23.42 -19.13 -21.80
N LEU A 148 -22.54 -19.47 -22.75
CA LEU A 148 -22.82 -20.46 -23.79
C LEU A 148 -23.06 -21.85 -23.20
N LYS A 149 -22.30 -22.25 -22.16
CA LYS A 149 -22.45 -23.55 -21.50
C LYS A 149 -23.72 -23.64 -20.66
N LEU A 150 -24.14 -22.53 -20.04
CA LEU A 150 -25.39 -22.42 -19.28
C LEU A 150 -26.63 -22.34 -20.19
N ARG A 151 -26.46 -21.87 -21.43
CA ARG A 151 -27.55 -21.75 -22.42
C ARG A 151 -27.74 -23.00 -23.30
N THR A 152 -26.79 -23.94 -23.32
CA THR A 152 -26.99 -25.26 -23.95
C THR A 152 -27.77 -26.17 -23.00
N PRO A 153 -29.04 -26.51 -23.26
CA PRO A 153 -29.72 -27.56 -22.51
C PRO A 153 -28.99 -28.89 -22.73
N ALA A 154 -28.87 -29.69 -21.66
CA ALA A 154 -28.40 -31.06 -21.75
C ALA A 154 -29.24 -31.80 -22.80
N ILE A 155 -28.63 -32.12 -23.93
CA ILE A 155 -29.21 -33.04 -24.91
C ILE A 155 -29.06 -34.43 -24.30
N CYS A 156 -30.13 -34.91 -23.66
CA CYS A 156 -30.48 -36.32 -23.61
C CYS A 156 -31.10 -36.71 -24.95
#